data_AF-A0A2S0K1B7-F1
#
_entry.id   AF-A0A2S0K1B7-F1
#
_cell.length_a   1.000
_cell.length_b   1.000
_cell.length_c   1.000
_cell.angle_alpha   90.00
_cell.angle_beta   90.00
_cell.angle_gamma   90.00
#
_symmetry.space_group_name_H-M   'P 1'
#
loop_
_entity.id
_entity.type
_entity.pdbx_description
1 polymer ?
#
loop_
_entity_poly.entity_id
_entity_poly.type
_entity_poly.pdbx_seq_one_letter_code
_entity_poly.pdbx_strand_id
1 'polypeptide(L)'
;MALLKDYGGQPSCEVEINLKLVNDESVKFYIHFRSGPAFPEVHTEIACLKRDFLRLLDDLKQIDIMHLSMLEPHDPGLCIYHIPLFGNYYYPGYGFLQVPEHERDEWEPYYRLIFVLDAGEKNSHRASESGPALCLKVKMEQINEFVDSLIAEVNSF
;
A
#
# COMPACT_ATOMS: atom_id res chain seq x y z
N MET A 1 -6.63 9.87 -10.65
CA MET A 1 -6.92 9.69 -9.21
C MET A 1 -7.18 8.22 -8.99
N ALA A 2 -6.36 7.58 -8.13
CA ALA A 2 -6.51 6.18 -7.80
C ALA A 2 -6.83 6.01 -6.32
N LEU A 3 -7.78 5.12 -6.01
CA LEU A 3 -8.33 4.92 -4.67
C LEU A 3 -8.33 3.43 -4.35
N LEU A 4 -7.65 3.06 -3.26
CA LEU A 4 -7.63 1.71 -2.74
C LEU A 4 -8.41 1.67 -1.42
N LYS A 5 -9.40 0.78 -1.34
CA LYS A 5 -10.30 0.65 -0.18
C LYS A 5 -10.13 -0.69 0.49
N ASP A 6 -10.32 -0.69 1.80
CA ASP A 6 -10.43 -1.90 2.61
C ASP A 6 -11.51 -2.85 2.04
N TYR A 7 -11.22 -4.14 2.02
CA TYR A 7 -12.12 -5.16 1.50
C TYR A 7 -13.14 -5.54 2.57
N GLY A 8 -14.41 -5.28 2.28
CA GLY A 8 -15.53 -5.66 3.12
C GLY A 8 -16.81 -4.91 2.73
N GLY A 9 -17.96 -5.34 3.26
CA GLY A 9 -19.25 -4.70 2.97
C GLY A 9 -19.37 -3.25 3.46
N GLN A 10 -18.50 -2.82 4.38
CA GLN A 10 -18.40 -1.45 4.88
C GLN A 10 -16.92 -1.07 5.04
N PRO A 11 -16.24 -0.64 3.96
CA PRO A 11 -14.84 -0.23 4.03
C PRO A 11 -14.66 0.88 5.06
N SER A 12 -13.80 0.64 6.03
CA SER A 12 -13.51 1.60 7.11
C SER A 12 -12.24 2.41 6.85
N CYS A 13 -11.40 1.97 5.92
CA CYS A 13 -10.12 2.59 5.60
C CYS A 13 -9.95 2.71 4.08
N GLU A 14 -9.31 3.80 3.64
CA GLU A 14 -8.94 4.01 2.24
C GLU A 14 -7.64 4.80 2.11
N VAL A 15 -6.89 4.48 1.06
CA VAL A 15 -5.70 5.19 0.61
C VAL A 15 -5.98 5.77 -0.77
N GLU A 16 -5.80 7.07 -0.93
CA GLU A 16 -5.92 7.77 -2.21
C GLU A 16 -4.56 8.32 -2.64
N ILE A 17 -4.21 8.14 -3.91
CA ILE A 17 -3.06 8.79 -4.55
C ILE A 17 -3.57 9.69 -5.69
N ASN A 18 -3.14 10.94 -5.66
CA ASN A 18 -3.52 11.99 -6.60
C ASN A 18 -2.27 12.60 -7.25
N LEU A 19 -2.00 12.26 -8.51
CA LEU A 19 -0.85 12.79 -9.25
C LEU A 19 -1.03 14.29 -9.51
N LYS A 20 0.01 15.07 -9.20
CA LYS A 20 0.03 16.53 -9.38
C LYS A 20 0.92 17.00 -10.50
N LEU A 21 2.07 16.39 -10.64
CA LEU A 21 3.01 16.70 -11.71
C LEU A 21 3.74 15.42 -12.10
N VAL A 22 3.81 15.16 -13.39
CA VAL A 22 4.65 14.13 -13.96
C VAL A 22 5.51 14.80 -15.01
N ASN A 23 6.81 14.56 -14.98
CA ASN A 23 7.72 14.92 -16.05
C ASN A 23 8.55 13.69 -16.46
N ASP A 24 9.61 13.88 -17.23
CA ASP A 24 10.43 12.76 -17.72
C ASP A 24 11.15 12.01 -16.60
N GLU A 25 11.55 12.69 -15.52
CA GLU A 25 12.41 12.14 -14.47
C GLU A 25 11.72 11.97 -13.12
N SER A 26 10.64 12.70 -12.86
CA SER A 26 10.05 12.85 -11.52
C SER A 26 8.52 12.80 -11.54
N VAL A 27 7.96 12.33 -10.43
CA VAL A 27 6.54 12.32 -10.13
C VAL A 27 6.32 13.03 -8.80
N LYS A 28 5.32 13.91 -8.76
CA LYS A 28 4.82 14.53 -7.53
C LYS A 28 3.34 14.17 -7.36
N PHE A 29 2.96 13.74 -6.16
CA PHE A 29 1.60 13.33 -5.85
C PHE A 29 1.20 13.66 -4.41
N TYR A 30 -0.10 13.81 -4.18
CA TYR A 30 -0.65 13.75 -2.82
C TYR A 30 -1.05 12.32 -2.50
N ILE A 31 -0.82 11.94 -1.25
CA ILE A 31 -1.34 10.71 -0.68
C ILE A 31 -2.22 11.05 0.53
N HIS A 32 -3.40 10.42 0.59
CA HIS A 32 -4.38 10.61 1.65
C HIS A 32 -4.71 9.27 2.30
N PHE A 33 -4.61 9.21 3.62
CA PHE A 33 -5.06 8.13 4.47
C PHE A 33 -6.35 8.57 5.17
N ARG A 34 -7.45 7.84 4.93
CA ARG A 34 -8.72 8.08 5.59
C ARG A 34 -9.16 6.81 6.31
N SER A 35 -9.58 6.95 7.57
CA SER A 35 -10.04 5.82 8.39
C SER A 35 -11.34 6.16 9.12
N GLY A 36 -12.45 6.02 8.38
CA GLY A 36 -13.80 6.15 8.90
C GLY A 36 -14.10 7.50 9.58
N PRO A 37 -15.26 7.62 10.25
CA PRO A 37 -15.64 8.84 10.95
C PRO A 37 -14.89 9.07 12.27
N ALA A 38 -14.09 8.10 12.72
CA ALA A 38 -13.46 8.10 14.03
C ALA A 38 -12.00 8.58 14.02
N PHE A 39 -11.33 8.65 12.86
CA PHE A 39 -9.94 9.09 12.77
C PHE A 39 -9.75 10.27 11.80
N PRO A 40 -8.81 11.18 12.11
CA PRO A 40 -8.50 12.30 11.24
C PRO A 40 -7.85 11.81 9.94
N GLU A 41 -8.19 12.48 8.84
CA GLU A 41 -7.49 12.32 7.57
C GLU A 41 -6.01 12.75 7.72
N VAL A 42 -5.11 11.87 7.32
CA VAL A 42 -3.66 12.16 7.26
C VAL A 42 -3.28 12.25 5.79
N HIS A 43 -2.61 13.32 5.40
CA HIS A 43 -2.14 13.49 4.03
C HIS A 43 -0.77 14.14 3.97
N THR A 44 -0.05 13.88 2.89
CA THR A 44 1.23 14.53 2.59
C THR A 44 1.45 14.65 1.10
N GLU A 45 2.31 15.59 0.70
CA GLU A 45 2.86 15.66 -0.65
C GLU A 45 4.14 14.85 -0.68
N ILE A 46 4.33 14.10 -1.76
CA ILE A 46 5.53 13.31 -2.01
C ILE A 46 6.06 13.68 -3.39
N ALA A 47 7.38 13.81 -3.50
CA ALA A 47 8.08 13.95 -4.77
C ALA A 47 9.19 12.91 -4.85
N CYS A 48 9.21 12.10 -5.91
CA CYS A 48 10.20 11.06 -6.10
C CYS A 48 10.58 10.90 -7.58
N LEU A 49 11.60 10.09 -7.86
CA LEU A 49 11.96 9.77 -9.23
C LEU A 49 10.85 8.92 -9.87
N LYS A 50 10.52 9.23 -11.11
CA LYS A 50 9.49 8.52 -11.88
C LYS A 50 9.77 7.03 -11.97
N ARG A 51 11.05 6.65 -12.15
CA ARG A 51 11.46 5.25 -12.21
C ARG A 51 11.19 4.51 -10.88
N ASP A 52 11.40 5.17 -9.74
CA ASP A 52 11.26 4.57 -8.42
C ASP A 52 9.76 4.44 -8.07
N PHE A 53 8.96 5.45 -8.44
CA PHE A 53 7.49 5.36 -8.38
C PHE A 53 6.95 4.20 -9.22
N LEU A 54 7.36 4.08 -10.48
CA LEU A 54 6.91 2.98 -11.35
C LEU A 54 7.39 1.62 -10.85
N ARG A 55 8.59 1.55 -10.27
CA ARG A 55 9.11 0.33 -9.65
C ARG A 55 8.25 -0.10 -8.46
N LEU A 56 7.89 0.84 -7.57
CA LEU A 56 6.97 0.57 -6.45
C LEU A 56 5.64 0.00 -6.93
N LEU A 57 5.08 0.57 -8.01
CA LEU A 57 3.83 0.09 -8.61
C LEU A 57 3.94 -1.32 -9.20
N ASP A 58 5.06 -1.63 -9.86
CA ASP A 58 5.35 -2.97 -10.37
C ASP A 58 5.50 -3.99 -9.23
N ASP A 59 6.24 -3.61 -8.18
CA ASP A 59 6.47 -4.45 -7.00
C ASP A 59 5.15 -4.75 -6.26
N LEU A 60 4.20 -3.79 -6.21
CA LEU A 60 2.85 -3.99 -5.67
C LEU A 60 2.07 -5.09 -6.40
N LYS A 61 2.22 -5.23 -7.71
CA LYS A 61 1.55 -6.28 -8.50
C LYS A 61 2.17 -7.66 -8.32
N GLN A 62 3.40 -7.71 -7.80
CA GLN A 62 4.19 -8.92 -7.66
C GLN A 62 4.31 -9.39 -6.20
N ILE A 63 3.49 -8.85 -5.29
CA ILE A 63 3.50 -9.26 -3.89
C ILE A 63 3.25 -10.77 -3.76
N ASP A 64 4.01 -11.39 -2.87
CA ASP A 64 3.98 -12.83 -2.65
C ASP A 64 2.77 -13.21 -1.77
N ILE A 65 2.30 -14.44 -1.97
CA ILE A 65 1.26 -15.06 -1.14
C ILE A 65 1.85 -15.86 0.02
N MET A 66 3.16 -16.12 0.00
CA MET A 66 3.80 -16.93 1.02
C MET A 66 4.47 -16.06 2.07
N HIS A 67 5.27 -15.05 1.70
CA HIS A 67 6.15 -14.37 2.64
C HIS A 67 5.68 -12.97 3.05
N LEU A 68 5.87 -12.60 4.33
CA LEU A 68 5.80 -11.20 4.73
C LEU A 68 7.00 -10.48 4.11
N SER A 69 6.75 -9.38 3.41
CA SER A 69 7.84 -8.53 2.92
C SER A 69 7.51 -7.05 2.99
N MET A 70 8.57 -6.26 3.04
CA MET A 70 8.57 -4.84 2.75
C MET A 70 8.93 -4.68 1.27
N LEU A 71 8.18 -3.86 0.53
CA LEU A 71 8.60 -3.47 -0.83
C LEU A 71 9.87 -2.61 -0.72
N GLU A 72 10.83 -2.81 -1.62
CA GLU A 72 12.15 -2.18 -1.51
C GLU A 72 12.02 -0.66 -1.32
N PRO A 73 12.65 -0.08 -0.28
CA PRO A 73 12.53 1.33 0.02
C PRO A 73 13.43 2.12 -0.93
N HIS A 74 13.01 2.26 -2.19
CA HIS A 74 13.64 3.17 -3.16
C HIS A 74 13.24 4.63 -2.92
N ASP A 75 12.97 4.95 -1.65
CA ASP A 75 12.68 6.25 -1.05
C ASP A 75 11.63 7.14 -1.76
N PRO A 76 10.39 6.66 -1.98
CA PRO A 76 9.28 7.52 -2.38
C PRO A 76 8.60 8.17 -1.16
N GLY A 77 9.22 8.25 0.02
CA GLY A 77 8.55 8.72 1.25
C GLY A 77 7.35 7.84 1.70
N LEU A 78 7.21 6.64 1.11
CA LEU A 78 6.13 5.69 1.31
C LEU A 78 6.69 4.28 1.42
N CYS A 79 6.51 3.64 2.58
CA CYS A 79 6.82 2.23 2.77
C CYS A 79 5.55 1.41 2.69
N ILE A 80 5.58 0.28 1.97
CA ILE A 80 4.46 -0.66 1.89
C ILE A 80 4.92 -2.02 2.40
N TYR A 81 4.28 -2.49 3.47
CA TYR A 81 4.43 -3.86 3.95
C TYR A 81 3.24 -4.68 3.48
N HIS A 82 3.49 -5.93 3.08
CA HIS A 82 2.43 -6.87 2.78
C HIS A 82 2.50 -8.08 3.70
N ILE A 83 1.33 -8.48 4.21
CA ILE A 83 1.17 -9.73 4.97
C ILE A 83 0.12 -10.57 4.23
N PRO A 84 0.49 -11.73 3.67
CA PRO A 84 -0.50 -12.66 3.14
C PRO A 84 -1.33 -13.22 4.30
N LEU A 85 -2.66 -13.24 4.14
CA LEU A 85 -3.56 -13.81 5.16
C LEU A 85 -3.67 -15.34 5.08
N PHE A 86 -3.14 -15.97 4.03
CA PHE A 86 -3.14 -17.42 3.86
C PHE A 86 -1.77 -17.92 3.41
N GLY A 87 -1.27 -18.97 4.06
CA GLY A 87 0.02 -19.60 3.76
C GLY A 87 0.58 -20.34 4.98
N ASN A 88 1.64 -21.12 4.80
CA ASN A 88 2.37 -21.77 5.90
C ASN A 88 3.26 -20.77 6.66
N TYR A 89 2.70 -19.61 7.04
CA TYR A 89 3.48 -18.56 7.69
C TYR A 89 3.30 -18.54 9.20
N TYR A 90 4.42 -18.35 9.87
CA TYR A 90 4.53 -18.26 11.32
C TYR A 90 4.29 -16.81 11.74
N TYR A 91 3.10 -16.51 12.28
CA TYR A 91 2.79 -15.22 12.88
C TYR A 91 3.31 -15.19 14.32
N PRO A 92 4.33 -14.37 14.68
CA PRO A 92 4.83 -14.32 16.05
C PRO A 92 3.76 -13.69 16.94
N GLY A 93 3.11 -14.49 17.77
CA GLY A 93 1.98 -14.08 18.65
C GLY A 93 0.66 -14.80 18.34
N TYR A 94 0.53 -15.35 17.12
CA TYR A 94 -0.55 -16.19 16.59
C TYR A 94 -0.87 -17.50 17.33
N GLY A 95 0.18 -18.29 17.60
CA GLY A 95 0.02 -19.73 17.83
C GLY A 95 -0.83 -20.43 16.75
N PHE A 96 -1.27 -21.65 17.03
CA PHE A 96 -1.90 -22.63 16.13
C PHE A 96 -3.27 -22.25 15.52
N LEU A 97 -3.66 -20.98 15.48
CA LEU A 97 -4.92 -20.48 14.93
C LEU A 97 -4.84 -20.23 13.42
N GLN A 98 -4.28 -21.18 12.68
CA GLN A 98 -4.39 -21.24 11.22
C GLN A 98 -5.77 -21.82 10.89
N VAL A 99 -6.58 -21.12 10.09
CA VAL A 99 -7.78 -21.73 9.51
C VAL A 99 -7.31 -22.80 8.52
N PRO A 100 -7.59 -24.09 8.79
CA PRO A 100 -7.20 -25.17 7.90
C PRO A 100 -7.72 -24.94 6.49
N GLU A 101 -6.99 -25.40 5.48
CA GLU A 101 -7.32 -25.19 4.06
C GLU A 101 -8.74 -25.62 3.67
N HIS A 102 -9.28 -26.64 4.34
CA HIS A 102 -10.64 -27.15 4.15
C HIS A 102 -11.73 -26.37 4.88
N GLU A 103 -11.37 -25.44 5.77
CA GLU A 103 -12.28 -24.55 6.49
C GLU A 103 -12.31 -23.14 5.86
N ARG A 104 -11.68 -22.96 4.69
CA ARG A 104 -11.62 -21.68 3.97
C ARG A 104 -12.85 -21.52 3.06
N ASP A 105 -13.79 -20.67 3.47
CA ASP A 105 -14.96 -20.32 2.65
C ASP A 105 -14.61 -19.46 1.41
N GLU A 106 -13.43 -18.82 1.39
CA GLU A 106 -12.98 -17.95 0.29
C GLU A 106 -11.70 -18.50 -0.34
N TRP A 107 -11.78 -18.91 -1.61
CA TRP A 107 -10.67 -19.47 -2.39
C TRP A 107 -9.60 -18.44 -2.77
N GLU A 108 -9.90 -17.14 -2.67
CA GLU A 108 -8.99 -16.08 -3.10
C GLU A 108 -8.20 -15.48 -1.93
N PRO A 109 -6.88 -15.30 -2.08
CA PRO A 109 -6.05 -14.75 -1.03
C PRO A 109 -6.31 -13.25 -0.81
N TYR A 110 -6.30 -12.85 0.46
CA TYR A 110 -6.27 -11.44 0.88
C TYR A 110 -4.88 -11.04 1.36
N TYR A 111 -4.59 -9.76 1.22
CA TYR A 111 -3.35 -9.14 1.64
C TYR A 111 -3.66 -8.03 2.63
N ARG A 112 -2.84 -7.92 3.68
CA ARG A 112 -2.78 -6.69 4.46
C ARG A 112 -1.70 -5.81 3.87
N LEU A 113 -2.07 -4.73 3.20
CA LEU A 113 -1.14 -3.69 2.78
C LEU A 113 -1.08 -2.62 3.86
N ILE A 114 0.11 -2.40 4.41
CA ILE A 114 0.37 -1.38 5.42
C ILE A 114 1.18 -0.27 4.75
N PHE A 115 0.54 0.87 4.54
CA PHE A 115 1.15 2.07 4.00
C PHE A 115 1.69 2.91 5.15
N VAL A 116 2.96 3.29 5.11
CA VAL A 116 3.60 4.14 6.12
C VAL A 116 4.15 5.38 5.44
N LEU A 117 3.74 6.56 5.92
CA LEU A 117 4.31 7.83 5.49
C LEU A 117 5.56 8.13 6.31
N ASP A 118 6.68 8.37 5.65
CA ASP A 118 7.92 8.70 6.35
C ASP A 118 7.86 10.11 6.95
N ALA A 119 7.95 10.20 8.28
CA ALA A 119 7.98 11.46 9.01
C ALA A 119 9.35 12.17 8.96
N GLY A 120 10.40 11.48 8.52
CA GLY A 120 11.76 12.00 8.36
C GLY A 120 11.84 13.08 7.29
N GLU A 121 11.12 12.91 6.18
CA GLU A 121 11.06 13.91 5.09
C GLU A 121 10.52 15.26 5.57
N LYS A 122 9.49 15.24 6.41
CA LYS A 122 8.81 16.47 6.87
C LYS A 122 9.67 17.35 7.79
N ASN A 123 10.64 16.75 8.49
CA ASN A 123 11.50 17.46 9.44
C ASN A 123 12.92 17.73 8.88
N SER A 124 13.16 17.50 7.59
CA SER A 124 14.50 17.56 6.99
C SER A 124 15.52 16.64 7.68
N HIS A 125 15.03 15.53 8.24
CA HIS A 125 15.87 14.47 8.79
C HIS A 125 16.14 13.43 7.69
N ARG A 126 17.02 12.46 7.96
CA ARG A 126 17.16 11.29 7.08
C ARG A 126 15.86 10.48 7.08
N ALA A 127 15.60 9.75 5.99
CA ALA A 127 14.53 8.76 5.93
C ALA A 127 14.54 7.90 7.19
N SER A 128 13.39 7.81 7.85
CA SER A 128 13.23 7.16 9.14
C SER A 128 12.40 5.89 9.07
N GLU A 129 11.74 5.65 7.93
CA GLU A 129 10.80 4.54 7.72
C GLU A 129 9.71 4.50 8.80
N SER A 130 9.48 5.64 9.47
CA SER A 130 8.62 5.74 10.65
C SER A 130 7.67 6.91 10.52
N GLY A 131 6.40 6.69 10.85
CA GLY A 131 5.39 7.74 10.79
C GLY A 131 3.97 7.17 10.79
N PRO A 132 2.97 7.97 10.39
CA PRO A 132 1.59 7.52 10.31
C PRO A 132 1.45 6.32 9.37
N ALA A 133 0.75 5.29 9.83
CA ALA A 133 0.53 4.07 9.06
C ALA A 133 -0.97 3.77 8.92
N LEU A 134 -1.38 3.29 7.74
CA LEU A 134 -2.73 2.79 7.49
C LEU A 134 -2.67 1.38 6.91
N CYS A 135 -3.42 0.46 7.50
CA CYS A 135 -3.53 -0.93 7.04
C CYS A 135 -4.84 -1.13 6.30
N LEU A 136 -4.78 -1.69 5.09
CA LEU A 136 -5.92 -2.14 4.29
C LEU A 136 -5.88 -3.65 4.11
N LYS A 137 -7.00 -4.34 4.31
CA LYS A 137 -7.22 -5.68 3.79
C LYS A 137 -7.66 -5.54 2.33
N VAL A 138 -6.97 -6.16 1.38
CA VAL A 138 -7.31 -6.02 -0.06
C VAL A 138 -7.18 -7.36 -0.79
N LYS A 139 -7.86 -7.48 -1.93
CA LYS A 139 -7.62 -8.53 -2.93
C LYS A 139 -6.59 -8.10 -3.96
N MET A 140 -5.96 -9.08 -4.62
CA MET A 140 -5.04 -8.80 -5.73
C MET A 140 -5.71 -8.03 -6.88
N GLU A 141 -6.99 -8.31 -7.15
CA GLU A 141 -7.78 -7.55 -8.15
C GLU A 141 -7.82 -6.05 -7.82
N GLN A 142 -8.09 -5.68 -6.57
CA GLN A 142 -8.11 -4.28 -6.14
C GLN A 142 -6.73 -3.63 -6.27
N ILE A 143 -5.65 -4.37 -6.01
CA ILE A 143 -4.28 -3.88 -6.18
C ILE A 143 -4.00 -3.63 -7.67
N ASN A 144 -4.36 -4.57 -8.54
CA ASN A 144 -4.17 -4.45 -9.98
C ASN A 144 -4.92 -3.24 -10.54
N GLU A 145 -6.20 -3.08 -10.21
CA GLU A 145 -7.01 -1.94 -10.63
C GLU A 145 -6.42 -0.60 -10.14
N PHE A 146 -5.99 -0.55 -8.89
CA PHE A 146 -5.36 0.63 -8.31
C PHE A 146 -4.05 0.99 -9.03
N VAL A 147 -3.19 0.01 -9.27
CA VAL A 147 -1.92 0.22 -9.98
C VAL A 147 -2.14 0.60 -11.44
N ASP A 148 -3.04 -0.08 -12.14
CA ASP A 148 -3.34 0.20 -13.55
C ASP A 148 -3.92 1.61 -13.72
N SER A 149 -4.76 2.05 -12.78
CA SER A 149 -5.25 3.43 -12.75
C SER A 149 -4.12 4.45 -12.61
N LEU A 150 -3.14 4.20 -11.73
CA LEU A 150 -1.99 5.09 -11.55
C LEU A 150 -1.07 5.11 -12.77
N ILE A 151 -0.77 3.94 -13.36
CA ILE A 151 0.07 3.84 -14.56
C ILE A 151 -0.59 4.57 -15.74
N ALA A 152 -1.89 4.36 -15.95
CA ALA A 152 -2.63 5.04 -17.00
C ALA A 152 -2.61 6.57 -16.81
N GLU A 153 -2.74 7.04 -15.58
CA GLU A 153 -2.66 8.47 -15.26
C GLU A 153 -1.25 9.02 -15.53
N VAL A 154 -0.19 8.36 -15.07
CA VAL A 154 1.21 8.74 -15.35
C VAL A 154 1.48 8.88 -16.84
N ASN A 155 0.93 7.99 -17.66
CA ASN A 155 1.12 7.99 -19.12
C ASN A 155 0.26 9.03 -19.85
N SER A 156 -0.70 9.64 -19.16
CA SER A 156 -1.63 10.63 -19.72
C SER A 156 -1.28 12.07 -19.36
N PHE A 157 -0.31 12.28 -18.46
CA PHE A 157 0.30 13.58 -18.16
C PHE A 157 1.36 13.93 -19.22
#